data_AF-A0A2N0AGI5-F1
#
_entry.id   AF-A0A2N0AGI5-F1
#
_cell.length_a   1.000
_cell.length_b   1.000
_cell.length_c   1.000
_cell.angle_alpha   90.00
_cell.angle_beta   90.00
_cell.angle_gamma   90.00
#
_symmetry.space_group_name_H-M   'P 1'
#
loop_
_entity.id
_entity.type
_entity.pdbx_description
1 polymer ?
#
loop_
_entity_poly.entity_id
_entity_poly.type
_entity_poly.pdbx_seq_one_letter_code
_entity_poly.pdbx_strand_id
1 'polypeptide(L)'
;MKQIFIFCILLGFVNCGAPFSFRSACYERNKCSTIEGACFLRNDAFYKAATNSPEYSAQDLTAIVGSCLGLEKTCRKNCDSGTIF
;
A
#
# COMPACT_ATOMS: atom_id res chain seq x y z
N MET A 1 12.72 -41.43 -21.99
CA MET A 1 11.52 -40.57 -22.13
C MET A 1 10.86 -40.12 -20.81
N LYS A 2 11.45 -40.38 -19.62
CA LYS A 2 10.87 -39.93 -18.33
C LYS A 2 11.39 -38.58 -17.81
N GLN A 3 12.57 -38.13 -18.25
CA GLN A 3 13.18 -36.90 -17.72
C GLN A 3 12.67 -35.60 -18.37
N ILE A 4 12.11 -35.68 -19.58
CA ILE A 4 11.56 -34.51 -20.30
C ILE A 4 10.32 -33.97 -19.57
N PHE A 5 9.50 -34.85 -18.98
CA PHE A 5 8.30 -34.47 -18.24
C PHE A 5 8.60 -33.66 -16.96
N ILE A 6 9.72 -33.95 -16.28
CA ILE A 6 10.11 -33.24 -15.05
C ILE A 6 10.53 -31.81 -15.38
N PHE A 7 11.18 -31.60 -16.54
CA PHE A 7 11.63 -30.28 -16.98
C PHE A 7 10.47 -29.35 -17.36
N CYS A 8 9.41 -29.89 -17.98
CA CYS A 8 8.19 -29.13 -18.26
C CYS A 8 7.42 -28.71 -17.00
N ILE A 9 7.44 -29.53 -15.95
CA ILE A 9 6.79 -29.20 -14.67
C ILE A 9 7.55 -28.06 -13.98
N LEU A 10 8.89 -28.07 -14.01
CA LEU A 10 9.70 -26.98 -13.46
C LEU A 10 9.47 -25.63 -14.17
N LEU A 11 9.31 -25.64 -15.51
CA LEU A 11 8.98 -24.42 -16.28
C LEU A 11 7.55 -23.89 -15.99
N GLY A 12 6.64 -24.74 -15.51
CA GLY A 12 5.31 -24.34 -15.06
C GLY A 12 5.30 -23.60 -13.72
N PHE A 13 6.24 -23.92 -12.81
CA PHE A 13 6.33 -23.28 -11.49
C PHE A 13 7.03 -21.91 -11.51
N VAL A 14 7.79 -21.56 -12.56
CA VAL A 14 8.41 -20.22 -12.69
C VAL A 14 7.42 -19.16 -13.20
N ASN A 15 6.18 -19.56 -13.53
CA ASN A 15 5.12 -18.66 -13.99
C ASN A 15 4.07 -18.33 -12.91
N CYS A 16 4.39 -18.55 -11.63
CA CYS A 16 3.58 -18.02 -10.53
C CYS A 16 3.78 -16.50 -10.41
N GLY A 17 3.04 -15.74 -11.22
CA GLY A 17 2.69 -14.36 -10.87
C GLY A 17 2.87 -13.29 -11.94
N ALA A 18 2.44 -13.50 -13.18
CA ALA A 18 2.10 -12.38 -14.05
C ALA A 18 0.87 -12.75 -14.88
N PRO A 19 -0.29 -12.15 -14.54
CA PRO A 19 -0.60 -10.87 -15.17
C PRO A 19 -1.39 -9.96 -14.22
N PHE A 20 -0.71 -9.34 -13.27
CA PHE A 20 -1.25 -8.15 -12.64
C PHE A 20 -0.67 -6.97 -13.42
N SER A 21 -1.53 -6.22 -14.12
CA SER A 21 -1.14 -4.96 -14.78
C SER A 21 -0.12 -4.17 -13.94
N PHE A 22 0.81 -3.44 -14.57
CA PHE A 22 1.76 -2.56 -13.87
C PHE A 22 1.07 -1.72 -12.76
N ARG A 23 -0.20 -1.36 -12.96
CA ARG A 23 -1.06 -0.64 -12.01
C ARG A 23 -1.38 -1.44 -10.75
N SER A 24 -1.83 -2.69 -10.88
CA SER A 24 -2.11 -3.57 -9.73
C SER A 24 -0.86 -3.89 -8.93
N ALA A 25 0.29 -4.08 -9.59
CA ALA A 25 1.56 -4.24 -8.89
C ALA A 25 1.99 -2.96 -8.15
N CYS A 26 1.73 -1.79 -8.74
CA CYS A 26 1.98 -0.49 -8.11
C CYS A 26 1.08 -0.28 -6.88
N TYR A 27 -0.20 -0.65 -6.95
CA TYR A 27 -1.12 -0.53 -5.82
C TYR A 27 -0.67 -1.38 -4.62
N GLU A 28 -0.23 -2.61 -4.86
CA GLU A 28 0.25 -3.49 -3.79
C GLU A 28 1.60 -3.03 -3.24
N ARG A 29 2.56 -2.66 -4.09
CA ARG A 29 3.88 -2.16 -3.64
C ARG A 29 3.76 -0.91 -2.76
N ASN A 30 2.89 0.02 -3.16
CA ASN A 30 2.65 1.25 -2.40
C ASN A 30 1.62 1.08 -1.28
N LYS A 31 1.06 -0.13 -1.12
CA LYS A 31 0.03 -0.46 -0.13
C LYS A 31 -1.12 0.55 -0.13
N CYS A 32 -1.58 0.96 -1.32
CA CYS A 32 -2.53 2.05 -1.50
C CYS A 32 -3.85 1.82 -0.71
N SER A 33 -4.25 0.57 -0.46
CA SER A 33 -5.43 0.22 0.33
C SER A 33 -5.29 0.47 1.84
N THR A 34 -4.07 0.52 2.37
CA THR A 34 -3.80 0.70 3.81
C THR A 34 -3.07 1.99 4.14
N ILE A 35 -2.77 2.82 3.12
CA ILE A 35 -1.94 4.01 3.27
C ILE A 35 -2.55 5.05 4.21
N GLU A 36 -3.88 5.21 4.19
CA GLU A 36 -4.59 6.15 5.07
C GLU A 36 -4.54 5.69 6.53
N GLY A 37 -4.77 4.40 6.77
CA GLY A 37 -4.66 3.81 8.10
C GLY A 37 -3.22 3.87 8.64
N ALA A 38 -2.22 3.62 7.81
CA ALA A 38 -0.81 3.74 8.20
C ALA A 38 -0.42 5.19 8.52
N CYS A 39 -0.91 6.16 7.74
CA CYS A 39 -0.75 7.58 8.01
C CYS A 39 -1.40 7.95 9.35
N PHE A 40 -2.64 7.50 9.60
CA PHE A 40 -3.35 7.77 10.85
C PHE A 40 -2.59 7.22 12.06
N LEU A 41 -2.15 5.95 12.01
CA LEU A 41 -1.39 5.33 13.11
C LEU A 41 -0.06 6.05 13.38
N ARG A 42 0.63 6.52 12.33
CA ARG A 42 1.87 7.27 12.48
C ARG A 42 1.63 8.63 13.13
N ASN A 43 0.58 9.33 12.69
CA ASN A 43 0.22 10.63 13.24
C ASN A 43 -0.32 10.50 14.67
N ASP A 44 -1.06 9.43 14.98
CA ASP A 44 -1.47 9.07 16.33
C ASP A 44 -0.25 8.89 17.25
N ALA A 45 0.69 8.02 16.85
CA ALA A 45 1.89 7.76 17.63
C ALA A 45 2.71 9.05 17.85
N PHE A 46 2.83 9.89 16.82
CA PHE A 46 3.52 11.18 16.93
C PHE A 46 2.79 12.15 17.87
N TYR A 47 1.46 12.26 17.74
CA TYR A 47 0.66 13.13 18.61
C TYR A 47 0.79 12.71 20.07
N LYS A 48 0.59 11.42 20.36
CA LYS A 48 0.71 10.88 21.73
C LYS A 48 2.11 11.07 22.30
N ALA A 49 3.16 10.88 21.48
CA ALA A 49 4.53 11.12 21.91
C ALA A 49 4.84 12.61 22.16
N ALA A 50 4.25 13.51 21.38
CA ALA A 50 4.48 14.95 21.50
C ALA A 50 3.69 15.59 22.63
N THR A 51 2.45 15.12 22.87
CA THR A 51 1.53 15.73 23.84
C THR A 51 1.45 14.98 25.17
N ASN A 52 1.95 13.74 25.23
CA ASN A 52 1.73 12.81 26.36
C ASN A 52 0.24 12.62 26.73
N SER A 53 -0.68 12.93 25.82
CA SER A 53 -2.12 12.78 26.02
C SER A 53 -2.62 11.51 25.34
N PRO A 54 -3.42 10.66 26.03
CA PRO A 54 -4.09 9.53 25.39
C PRO A 54 -5.32 9.95 24.57
N GLU A 55 -5.81 11.18 24.77
CA GLU A 55 -7.03 11.70 24.14
C GLU A 55 -6.72 12.85 23.18
N TYR A 56 -7.56 12.99 22.15
CA TYR A 56 -7.50 14.10 21.20
C TYR A 56 -8.54 15.15 21.54
N SER A 57 -8.20 16.41 21.31
CA SER A 57 -9.23 17.43 21.09
C SER A 57 -9.94 17.17 19.75
N ALA A 58 -11.17 17.66 19.58
CA ALA A 58 -11.89 17.55 18.31
C ALA A 58 -11.12 18.22 17.14
N GLN A 59 -10.37 19.28 17.43
CA GLN A 59 -9.56 20.01 16.46
C GLN A 59 -8.35 19.17 16.01
N ASP A 60 -7.65 18.57 16.97
CA ASP A 60 -6.48 17.72 16.70
C ASP A 60 -6.87 16.46 15.92
N LEU A 61 -7.97 15.82 16.32
CA LEU A 61 -8.47 14.63 15.61
C LEU A 61 -8.82 14.97 14.16
N THR A 62 -9.47 16.11 13.92
CA THR A 62 -9.82 16.57 12.57
C THR A 62 -8.57 16.85 11.74
N ALA A 63 -7.54 17.45 12.35
CA ALA A 63 -6.27 17.70 11.67
C ALA A 63 -5.54 16.39 11.32
N ILE A 64 -5.49 15.44 12.27
CA ILE A 64 -4.84 14.13 12.07
C ILE A 64 -5.55 13.35 10.97
N VAL A 65 -6.86 13.18 11.05
CA VAL A 65 -7.64 12.44 10.04
C VAL A 65 -7.61 13.16 8.70
N GLY A 66 -7.79 14.49 8.69
CA GLY A 66 -7.78 15.30 7.48
C GLY A 66 -6.47 15.25 6.71
N SER A 67 -5.34 15.13 7.40
CA SER A 67 -4.01 15.00 6.77
C SER A 67 -3.80 13.68 6.01
N CYS A 68 -4.55 12.64 6.38
CA CYS A 68 -4.43 11.31 5.78
C CYS A 68 -5.52 11.01 4.74
N LEU A 69 -6.62 11.76 4.78
CA LEU A 69 -7.78 11.54 3.93
C LEU A 69 -7.46 11.87 2.47
N GLY A 70 -7.72 10.92 1.58
CA GLY A 70 -7.45 11.05 0.15
C GLY A 70 -6.07 10.58 -0.29
N LEU A 71 -5.23 10.07 0.62
CA LEU A 71 -3.96 9.43 0.25
C LEU A 71 -4.20 8.15 -0.57
N GLU A 72 -5.26 7.38 -0.28
CA GLU A 72 -5.58 6.20 -1.10
C GLU A 72 -5.89 6.61 -2.54
N LYS A 73 -6.75 7.61 -2.72
CA LYS A 73 -7.15 8.12 -4.03
C LYS A 73 -5.96 8.69 -4.80
N THR A 74 -5.08 9.41 -4.12
CA THR A 74 -3.86 9.97 -4.70
C THR A 74 -2.89 8.85 -5.11
N CYS A 75 -2.68 7.85 -4.25
CA CYS A 75 -1.84 6.69 -4.52
C CYS A 75 -2.35 5.92 -5.75
N ARG A 76 -3.67 5.67 -5.82
CA ARG A 76 -4.28 5.02 -6.98
C ARG A 76 -4.08 5.84 -8.25
N LYS A 77 -4.32 7.16 -8.20
CA LYS A 77 -4.13 8.06 -9.34
C LYS A 77 -2.68 8.06 -9.85
N ASN A 78 -1.70 8.05 -8.96
CA ASN A 78 -0.27 8.01 -9.33
C ASN A 78 0.11 6.67 -9.99
N CYS A 79 -0.48 5.57 -9.53
CA CYS A 79 -0.30 4.26 -10.15
C CYS A 79 -1.07 4.13 -11.49
N ASP A 80 -2.21 4.81 -11.64
CA ASP A 80 -3.00 4.83 -12.89
C ASP A 80 -2.40 5.71 -13.98
N SER A 81 -1.73 6.80 -13.62
CA SER A 81 -1.15 7.73 -14.60
C SER A 81 0.03 7.13 -15.37
N GLY A 82 0.53 5.95 -15.00
CA GLY A 82 1.60 5.26 -15.74
C GLY A 82 2.92 6.05 -15.80
N THR A 83 3.03 7.16 -15.06
CA THR A 83 4.29 7.87 -14.83
C THR A 83 5.17 6.98 -13.98
N ILE A 84 5.99 6.20 -14.67
CA ILE A 84 7.27 5.72 -14.17
C ILE A 84 8.04 6.99 -13.79
N PHE A 85 8.12 7.29 -12.50
CA PHE A 85 9.15 8.17 -11.96
C PHE A 85 10.35 7.30 -11.59
#